data_AF-A0A7V0I911-F1
#
_entry.id   AF-A0A7V0I911-F1
#
_cell.length_a   1.000
_cell.length_b   1.000
_cell.length_c   1.000
_cell.angle_alpha   90.00
_cell.angle_beta   90.00
_cell.angle_gamma   90.00
#
_symmetry.space_group_name_H-M   'P 1'
#
loop_
_entity.id
_entity.type
_entity.pdbx_description
1 polymer ?
#
loop_
_entity_poly.entity_id
_entity_poly.type
_entity_poly.pdbx_seq_one_letter_code
_entity_poly.pdbx_strand_id
1 'polypeptide(L)' 'GHHCAQPLHRLLGVPASCRASVYVYNTPEEIELFLAALDGVWEQLG' A
#
# COMPACT_ATOMS: atom_id res chain seq x y z
N GLY A 1 -2.72 -8.90 2.55
CA GLY A 1 -3.92 -9.75 2.73
C GLY A 1 -5.06 -9.23 1.88
N HIS A 2 -6.31 -9.62 2.17
CA HIS A 2 -7.49 -9.16 1.40
C HIS A 2 -8.30 -8.06 2.08
N HIS A 3 -7.85 -7.53 3.22
CA HIS A 3 -8.49 -6.38 3.90
C HIS A 3 -10.01 -6.54 4.14
N CYS A 4 -10.43 -7.74 4.55
CA CYS A 4 -11.85 -8.13 4.66
C CYS A 4 -12.67 -8.03 3.36
N ALA A 5 -12.03 -7.88 2.19
CA ALA A 5 -12.63 -7.72 0.87
C ALA A 5 -12.26 -8.87 -0.09
N GLN A 6 -12.29 -10.11 0.40
CA GLN A 6 -11.89 -11.29 -0.40
C GLN A 6 -12.66 -11.42 -1.75
N PRO A 7 -13.97 -11.14 -1.85
CA PRO A 7 -14.67 -11.20 -3.14
C PRO A 7 -14.13 -10.20 -4.18
N LEU A 8 -13.79 -8.98 -3.76
CA LEU A 8 -13.19 -7.96 -4.64
C LEU A 8 -11.82 -8.41 -5.15
N HIS A 9 -10.99 -8.97 -4.27
CA HIS A 9 -9.69 -9.51 -4.67
C HIS A 9 -9.81 -10.64 -5.71
N ARG A 10 -10.82 -11.52 -5.57
CA ARG A 10 -11.11 -12.55 -6.59
C ARG A 10 -11.51 -11.93 -7.93
N LEU A 11 -12.35 -10.89 -7.92
CA LEU A 11 -12.75 -10.17 -9.14
C LEU A 11 -11.55 -9.51 -9.83
N LEU A 12 -10.63 -8.93 -9.05
CA LEU A 12 -9.40 -8.29 -9.56
C LEU A 12 -8.29 -9.28 -9.93
N GLY A 13 -8.46 -10.58 -9.66
CA GLY A 13 -7.46 -11.60 -9.98
C GLY A 13 -6.18 -11.55 -9.15
N VAL A 14 -6.17 -10.82 -8.01
CA VAL A 14 -4.98 -10.68 -7.16
C VAL A 14 -5.18 -11.38 -5.81
N PRO A 15 -4.19 -12.15 -5.31
CA PRO A 15 -4.34 -12.90 -4.07
C PRO A 15 -4.31 -11.99 -2.82
N ALA A 16 -3.65 -10.83 -2.92
CA ALA A 16 -3.49 -9.86 -1.84
C ALA A 16 -3.07 -8.51 -2.42
N SER A 17 -3.19 -7.46 -1.60
CA SER A 17 -2.67 -6.13 -1.90
C SER A 17 -2.08 -5.51 -0.63
N CYS A 18 -1.18 -4.55 -0.82
CA CYS A 18 -0.82 -3.57 0.20
C CYS A 18 -1.79 -2.39 0.11
N ARG A 19 -2.06 -1.72 1.24
CA ARG A 19 -2.94 -0.55 1.30
C ARG A 19 -2.36 0.47 2.27
N ALA A 20 -2.00 1.64 1.77
CA ALA A 20 -1.71 2.81 2.59
C ALA A 20 -3.04 3.53 2.91
N SER A 21 -3.32 3.77 4.18
CA SER A 21 -4.54 4.45 4.64
C SER A 21 -4.15 5.67 5.48
N VAL A 22 -4.63 6.84 5.09
CA VAL A 22 -4.38 8.14 5.75
C VAL A 22 -5.60 8.61 6.54
N TYR A 23 -5.41 9.60 7.41
CA TYR A 23 -6.43 10.24 8.23
C TYR A 23 -6.13 11.73 8.47
N VAL A 24 -6.98 12.43 9.23
CA VAL A 24 -6.90 13.89 9.41
C VAL A 24 -5.63 14.41 10.07
N TYR A 25 -4.84 13.53 10.70
CA TYR A 25 -3.58 13.87 11.34
C TYR A 25 -2.36 13.58 10.47
N ASN A 26 -2.54 13.02 9.27
CA ASN A 26 -1.43 12.79 8.36
C ASN A 26 -1.05 14.05 7.59
N THR A 27 0.23 14.15 7.21
CA THR A 27 0.76 15.29 6.46
C THR A 27 1.30 14.89 5.08
N PRO A 28 1.42 15.85 4.13
CA PRO A 28 2.06 15.59 2.84
C PRO A 28 3.50 15.08 2.99
N GLU A 29 4.25 15.58 3.98
CA GLU A 29 5.64 15.17 4.22
C GLU A 29 5.73 13.68 4.63
N GLU A 30 4.73 13.14 5.32
CA GLU A 30 4.65 11.72 5.63
C GLU A 30 4.41 10.86 4.38
N ILE A 31 3.68 11.39 3.38
CA ILE A 31 3.48 10.72 2.10
C ILE A 31 4.80 10.66 1.32
N GLU A 32 5.54 11.77 1.27
CA GLU A 32 6.86 11.80 0.63
C GLU A 32 7.84 10.82 1.29
N LEU A 33 7.84 10.77 2.63
CA LEU A 33 8.65 9.80 3.39
C LEU A 33 8.25 8.35 3.06
N PHE A 34 6.94 8.06 2.95
CA PHE A 34 6.45 6.74 2.58
C PHE A 34 6.89 6.34 1.16
N LEU A 35 6.81 7.26 0.19
CA LEU A 35 7.22 7.00 -1.19
C LEU A 35 8.72 6.71 -1.28
N ALA A 36 9.57 7.53 -0.64
CA ALA A 36 11.01 7.31 -0.61
C ALA A 36 11.37 5.95 0.03
N ALA A 37 10.67 5.57 1.10
CA ALA A 37 10.86 4.26 1.72
C ALA A 37 10.40 3.10 0.81
N LEU A 38 9.28 3.27 0.10
CA LEU A 38 8.77 2.26 -0.82
C LEU A 38 9.72 2.05 -2.01
N ASP A 39 10.26 3.12 -2.56
CA ASP A 39 11.27 3.05 -3.64
C ASP A 39 12.52 2.29 -3.16
N GLY A 40 13.00 2.57 -1.95
CA GLY A 40 14.13 1.83 -1.37
C GLY A 40 13.86 0.34 -1.17
N VAL A 41 12.62 -0.04 -0.82
CA VAL A 41 12.22 -1.46 -0.76
C VAL A 41 12.17 -2.08 -2.16
N TRP A 42 11.69 -1.34 -3.16
CA TRP A 42 11.64 -1.80 -4.54
C TRP A 42 13.03 -2.03 -5.12
N GLU A 43 14.01 -1.17 -4.84
CA GLU A 43 15.40 -1.38 -5.24
C GLU A 43 16.03 -2.65 -4.65
N GLN A 44 15.57 -3.07 -3.47
CA GLN A 44 16.12 -4.23 -2.77
C GLN A 44 15.46 -5.56 -3.16
N LEU A 45 14.17 -5.52 -3.50
CA LEU A 45 13.34 -6.71 -3.67
C LEU A 45 12.73 -6.85 -5.08
N GLY A 46 12.72 -5.78 -5.87
CA GLY A 46 12.23 -5.75 -7.27
C GLY A 46 13.27 -6.26 -8.24
#